data_AF-A0A0S8KR68-F1
#
_entry.id   AF-A0A0S8KR68-F1
#
_cell.length_a   1.000
_cell.length_b   1.000
_cell.length_c   1.000
_cell.angle_alpha   90.00
_cell.angle_beta   90.00
_cell.angle_gamma   90.00
#
_symmetry.space_group_name_H-M   'P 1'
#
loop_
_entity.id
_entity.type
_entity.pdbx_description
1 polymer ?
#
loop_
_entity_poly.entity_id
_entity_poly.type
_entity_poly.pdbx_seq_one_letter_code
_entity_poly.pdbx_strand_id
1 'polypeptide(L)'
;MELGMIGLGKMGANMVRRLSRGGHRVVAYDRAPEPAKALAKEEEHVAPADSLEELAAQLTQPRAAWMMVPAGKPTESVFSGLLSTLEPGDIIVDGGNANYKDTVRRAATAADQDLHYVDVGTSGGVWGLAEGYSMMVGGEEDVVQRLSPIFETLAPGADRGWGYVGPSGAGHFVKMVHNGIEYGIMEAYAEGFEILKAKEEFALDLHNIAEIWRYGSVIRSWLLDLTSAALAEDQELGDIKGWVADSGEGRWTVFEAIDQDVPAPVITLSLLMRFVSRQDEGFAAKVLAAMRNQFGGHAVKRAE
;
A
#
# COMPACT_ATOMS: atom_id res chain seq x y z
N MET A 1 14.75 -11.38 -17.43
CA MET A 1 14.65 -12.50 -16.45
C MET A 1 13.29 -13.17 -16.58
N GLU A 2 13.02 -14.23 -15.84
CA GLU A 2 11.67 -14.79 -15.69
C GLU A 2 11.22 -14.84 -14.23
N LEU A 3 9.90 -14.77 -14.02
CA LEU A 3 9.26 -14.93 -12.71
C LEU A 3 7.83 -15.42 -12.87
N GLY A 4 7.30 -16.05 -11.83
CA GLY A 4 5.88 -16.29 -11.66
C GLY A 4 5.22 -15.09 -10.96
N MET A 5 4.04 -14.68 -11.42
CA MET A 5 3.22 -13.66 -10.75
C MET A 5 1.88 -14.26 -10.34
N ILE A 6 1.58 -14.21 -9.05
CA ILE A 6 0.41 -14.82 -8.41
C ILE A 6 -0.48 -13.73 -7.84
N GLY A 7 -1.72 -13.65 -8.34
CA GLY A 7 -2.67 -12.61 -7.96
C GLY A 7 -2.66 -11.47 -8.98
N LEU A 8 -3.69 -11.44 -9.82
CA LEU A 8 -3.80 -10.59 -11.01
C LEU A 8 -4.92 -9.56 -10.84
N GLY A 9 -5.11 -9.07 -9.62
CA GLY A 9 -5.87 -7.85 -9.36
C GLY A 9 -5.26 -6.63 -10.04
N LYS A 10 -5.83 -5.43 -9.83
CA LYS A 10 -5.39 -4.19 -10.50
C LYS A 10 -3.87 -3.97 -10.43
N MET A 11 -3.27 -4.14 -9.24
CA MET A 11 -1.83 -3.97 -9.04
C MET A 11 -1.01 -5.05 -9.74
N GLY A 12 -1.28 -6.33 -9.44
CA GLY A 12 -0.53 -7.45 -10.01
C GLY A 12 -0.58 -7.48 -11.54
N ALA A 13 -1.75 -7.26 -12.14
CA ALA A 13 -1.90 -7.21 -13.60
C ALA A 13 -1.07 -6.07 -14.22
N ASN A 14 -1.01 -4.89 -13.58
CA ASN A 14 -0.20 -3.79 -14.07
C ASN A 14 1.30 -4.06 -13.93
N MET A 15 1.73 -4.73 -12.87
CA MET A 15 3.11 -5.20 -12.72
C MET A 15 3.48 -6.20 -13.83
N VAL A 16 2.61 -7.17 -14.13
CA VAL A 16 2.81 -8.11 -15.24
C VAL A 16 3.02 -7.37 -16.57
N ARG A 17 2.15 -6.40 -16.88
CA ARG A 17 2.29 -5.60 -18.12
C ARG A 17 3.62 -4.88 -18.17
N ARG A 18 4.03 -4.22 -17.07
CA ARG A 18 5.30 -3.49 -17.03
C ARG A 18 6.51 -4.42 -17.16
N LEU A 19 6.48 -5.58 -16.49
CA LEU A 19 7.52 -6.61 -16.58
C LEU A 19 7.63 -7.18 -17.99
N SER A 20 6.51 -7.55 -18.61
CA SER A 20 6.48 -8.02 -20.00
C SER A 20 7.07 -6.98 -20.94
N ARG A 21 6.62 -5.72 -20.87
CA ARG A 21 7.15 -4.63 -21.72
C ARG A 21 8.63 -4.32 -21.47
N GLY A 22 9.15 -4.65 -20.29
CA GLY A 22 10.58 -4.63 -19.98
C GLY A 22 11.36 -5.84 -20.47
N GLY A 23 10.73 -6.75 -21.21
CA GLY A 23 11.35 -7.97 -21.77
C GLY A 23 11.48 -9.12 -20.76
N HIS A 24 10.79 -9.07 -19.63
CA HIS A 24 10.77 -10.19 -18.68
C HIS A 24 9.68 -11.19 -19.08
N ARG A 25 10.03 -12.48 -19.04
CA ARG A 25 9.03 -13.55 -19.18
C ARG A 25 8.27 -13.70 -17.88
N VAL A 26 6.94 -13.60 -17.93
CA VAL A 26 6.09 -13.73 -16.74
C VAL A 26 5.16 -14.92 -16.89
N VAL A 27 5.21 -15.85 -15.93
CA VAL A 27 4.21 -16.91 -15.81
C VAL A 27 3.12 -16.42 -14.86
N ALA A 28 1.95 -16.09 -15.41
CA ALA A 28 0.87 -15.44 -14.68
C ALA A 28 -0.14 -16.47 -14.17
N TYR A 29 -0.47 -16.38 -12.87
CA TYR A 29 -1.46 -17.22 -12.21
C TYR A 29 -2.42 -16.39 -11.36
N ASP A 30 -3.71 -16.70 -11.44
CA ASP A 30 -4.72 -16.23 -10.51
C ASP A 30 -5.69 -17.39 -10.21
N ARG A 31 -6.38 -17.34 -9.06
CA ARG A 31 -7.38 -18.34 -8.70
C ARG A 31 -8.51 -18.40 -9.74
N ALA A 32 -8.88 -17.26 -10.32
CA ALA A 32 -9.70 -17.24 -11.52
C ALA A 32 -8.78 -17.33 -12.75
N PRO A 33 -9.03 -18.20 -13.73
CA PRO A 33 -8.11 -18.35 -14.87
C PRO A 33 -8.20 -17.20 -15.89
N GLU A 34 -9.30 -16.46 -15.91
CA GLU A 34 -9.56 -15.43 -16.94
C GLU A 34 -8.53 -14.29 -16.97
N PRO A 35 -8.10 -13.68 -15.83
CA PRO A 35 -7.09 -12.63 -15.84
C PRO A 35 -5.74 -13.07 -16.43
N ALA A 36 -5.28 -14.29 -16.13
CA ALA A 36 -4.03 -14.82 -16.66
C ALA A 36 -4.11 -15.01 -18.18
N LYS A 37 -5.22 -15.60 -18.67
CA LYS A 37 -5.47 -15.79 -20.10
C LYS A 37 -5.63 -14.48 -20.85
N ALA A 38 -6.23 -13.46 -20.23
CA ALA A 38 -6.34 -12.13 -20.80
C ALA A 38 -4.95 -11.49 -20.96
N LEU A 39 -4.13 -11.49 -19.91
CA LEU A 39 -2.77 -10.93 -19.96
C LEU A 39 -1.88 -11.63 -20.98
N ALA A 40 -1.96 -12.96 -21.10
CA ALA A 40 -1.23 -13.72 -22.11
C ALA A 40 -1.61 -13.39 -23.56
N LYS A 41 -2.82 -12.86 -23.79
CA LYS A 41 -3.24 -12.35 -25.11
C LYS A 41 -2.82 -10.89 -25.33
N GLU A 42 -2.73 -10.12 -24.26
CA GLU A 42 -2.41 -8.68 -24.30
C GLU A 42 -0.90 -8.43 -24.41
N GLU A 43 -0.07 -9.28 -23.81
CA GLU A 43 1.34 -9.02 -23.55
C GLU A 43 2.22 -10.16 -24.08
N GLU A 44 3.23 -9.82 -24.90
CA GLU A 44 4.05 -10.77 -25.68
C GLU A 44 4.80 -11.79 -24.81
N HIS A 45 5.26 -11.38 -23.62
CA HIS A 45 6.13 -12.20 -22.78
C HIS A 45 5.39 -12.87 -21.61
N VAL A 46 4.06 -13.00 -21.70
CA VAL A 46 3.23 -13.58 -20.63
C VAL A 46 2.72 -14.96 -21.02
N ALA A 47 2.94 -15.95 -20.15
CA ALA A 47 2.35 -17.27 -20.26
C ALA A 47 1.36 -17.50 -19.10
N PRO A 48 0.14 -18.02 -19.35
CA PRO A 48 -0.77 -18.35 -18.27
C PRO A 48 -0.40 -19.70 -17.63
N ALA A 49 -0.74 -19.86 -16.36
CA ALA A 49 -0.75 -21.14 -15.65
C ALA A 49 -2.10 -21.35 -14.97
N ASP A 50 -2.57 -22.60 -14.90
CA ASP A 50 -3.84 -22.98 -14.27
C ASP A 50 -3.66 -23.44 -12.80
N SER A 51 -2.42 -23.68 -12.37
CA SER A 51 -2.08 -24.00 -10.97
C SER A 51 -0.69 -23.49 -10.56
N LEU A 52 -0.36 -23.56 -9.26
CA LEU A 52 0.98 -23.21 -8.76
C LEU A 52 2.04 -24.21 -9.26
N GLU A 53 1.69 -25.49 -9.39
CA GLU A 53 2.57 -26.53 -9.92
C GLU A 53 2.89 -26.29 -11.39
N GLU A 54 1.88 -25.91 -12.20
CA GLU A 54 2.11 -25.54 -13.59
C GLU A 54 2.96 -24.27 -13.68
N LEU A 55 2.70 -23.27 -12.82
CA LEU A 55 3.52 -22.06 -12.75
C LEU A 55 4.99 -22.41 -12.48
N ALA A 56 5.27 -23.27 -11.49
CA ALA A 56 6.63 -23.67 -11.16
C ALA A 56 7.29 -24.52 -12.26
N ALA A 57 6.54 -25.43 -12.89
CA ALA A 57 7.04 -26.26 -13.99
C ALA A 57 7.42 -25.45 -15.23
N GLN A 58 6.81 -24.27 -15.43
CA GLN A 58 7.13 -23.36 -16.52
C GLN A 58 8.34 -22.45 -16.23
N LEU A 59 8.91 -22.44 -15.02
CA LEU A 59 10.04 -21.58 -14.62
C LEU A 59 11.34 -22.38 -14.47
N THR A 60 12.46 -21.74 -14.80
CA THR A 60 13.80 -22.32 -14.60
C THR A 60 14.30 -22.06 -13.19
N GLN A 61 14.99 -23.05 -12.60
CA GLN A 61 15.58 -22.92 -11.28
C GLN A 61 16.83 -22.01 -11.23
N PRO A 62 17.09 -21.38 -10.08
CA PRO A 62 16.12 -21.22 -8.99
C PRO A 62 15.07 -20.18 -9.38
N ARG A 63 13.82 -20.55 -9.10
CA ARG A 63 12.59 -19.89 -9.52
C ARG A 63 12.31 -18.69 -8.63
N ALA A 64 11.63 -17.68 -9.16
CA ALA A 64 11.08 -16.59 -8.37
C ALA A 64 9.56 -16.57 -8.53
N ALA A 65 8.82 -16.74 -7.43
CA ALA A 65 7.36 -16.70 -7.40
C ALA A 65 6.90 -15.48 -6.58
N TRP A 66 6.31 -14.50 -7.26
CA TRP A 66 5.86 -13.25 -6.67
C TRP A 66 4.36 -13.31 -6.33
N MET A 67 4.02 -13.06 -5.07
CA MET A 67 2.67 -12.96 -4.55
C MET A 67 2.21 -11.50 -4.51
N MET A 68 1.10 -11.19 -5.21
CA MET A 68 0.38 -9.91 -5.20
C MET A 68 -1.08 -10.12 -4.82
N VAL A 69 -1.30 -10.64 -3.61
CA VAL A 69 -2.64 -10.98 -3.10
C VAL A 69 -2.97 -10.21 -1.82
N PRO A 70 -4.25 -10.10 -1.44
CA PRO A 70 -4.63 -9.42 -0.20
C PRO A 70 -4.02 -10.09 1.04
N ALA A 71 -3.70 -9.27 2.04
CA ALA A 71 -3.15 -9.71 3.31
C ALA A 71 -4.08 -10.68 4.08
N GLY A 72 -3.49 -11.45 4.99
CA GLY A 72 -4.20 -12.43 5.79
C GLY A 72 -4.41 -13.75 5.04
N LYS A 73 -5.63 -14.33 5.14
CA LYS A 73 -5.93 -15.67 4.62
C LYS A 73 -5.51 -15.91 3.15
N PRO A 74 -5.72 -14.98 2.20
CA PRO A 74 -5.28 -15.21 0.82
C PRO A 74 -3.76 -15.38 0.69
N THR A 75 -2.98 -14.52 1.36
CA THR A 75 -1.52 -14.62 1.38
C THR A 75 -1.06 -15.94 2.02
N GLU A 76 -1.63 -16.32 3.17
CA GLU A 76 -1.25 -17.58 3.83
C GLU A 76 -1.55 -18.83 2.98
N SER A 77 -2.67 -18.80 2.24
CA SER A 77 -3.05 -19.90 1.35
C SER A 77 -2.07 -20.03 0.17
N VAL A 78 -1.69 -18.91 -0.46
CA VAL A 78 -0.72 -18.93 -1.56
C VAL A 78 0.65 -19.34 -1.05
N PHE A 79 1.09 -18.77 0.08
CA PHE A 79 2.37 -19.11 0.71
C PHE A 79 2.48 -20.61 1.01
N SER A 80 1.46 -21.20 1.62
CA SER A 80 1.44 -22.65 1.93
C SER A 80 1.46 -23.51 0.66
N GLY A 81 0.78 -23.07 -0.41
CA GLY A 81 0.84 -23.72 -1.71
C GLY A 81 2.25 -23.69 -2.29
N LEU A 82 2.90 -22.51 -2.27
CA LEU A 82 4.27 -22.35 -2.76
C LEU A 82 5.28 -23.19 -1.97
N LEU A 83 5.14 -23.28 -0.64
CA LEU A 83 5.96 -24.20 0.17
C LEU A 83 5.83 -25.66 -0.27
N SER A 84 4.68 -26.06 -0.81
CA SER A 84 4.43 -27.43 -1.27
C SER A 84 4.88 -27.67 -2.72
N THR A 85 5.21 -26.60 -3.45
CA THR A 85 5.48 -26.65 -4.89
C THR A 85 6.92 -26.30 -5.25
N LEU A 86 7.52 -25.36 -4.53
CA LEU A 86 8.87 -24.89 -4.78
C LEU A 86 9.92 -25.85 -4.21
N GLU A 87 11.15 -25.76 -4.73
CA GLU A 87 12.27 -26.61 -4.35
C GLU A 87 13.39 -25.79 -3.69
N PRO A 88 14.28 -26.41 -2.89
CA PRO A 88 15.41 -25.73 -2.26
C PRO A 88 16.16 -24.78 -3.20
N GLY A 89 16.39 -23.55 -2.74
CA GLY A 89 17.01 -22.46 -3.48
C GLY A 89 16.04 -21.57 -4.27
N ASP A 90 14.76 -21.97 -4.43
CA ASP A 90 13.74 -21.11 -5.02
C ASP A 90 13.37 -19.93 -4.10
N ILE A 91 12.79 -18.88 -4.68
CA ILE A 91 12.52 -17.60 -4.02
C ILE A 91 11.01 -17.32 -4.02
N ILE A 92 10.48 -17.04 -2.83
CA ILE A 92 9.13 -16.48 -2.64
C ILE A 92 9.29 -14.96 -2.47
N VAL A 93 8.59 -14.19 -3.31
CA VAL A 93 8.50 -12.73 -3.17
C VAL A 93 7.11 -12.35 -2.71
N ASP A 94 6.96 -11.57 -1.64
CA ASP A 94 5.69 -10.99 -1.20
C ASP A 94 5.69 -9.49 -1.48
N GLY A 95 4.91 -9.04 -2.47
CA GLY A 95 4.76 -7.61 -2.77
C GLY A 95 3.45 -7.01 -2.26
N GLY A 96 2.68 -7.76 -1.45
CA GLY A 96 1.45 -7.28 -0.86
C GLY A 96 1.68 -6.29 0.28
N ASN A 97 0.60 -5.64 0.73
CA ASN A 97 0.66 -4.87 1.98
C ASN A 97 0.52 -5.83 3.17
N ALA A 98 1.63 -6.38 3.67
CA ALA A 98 1.62 -7.28 4.81
C ALA A 98 2.14 -6.63 6.10
N ASN A 99 1.71 -7.16 7.24
CA ASN A 99 2.34 -6.82 8.52
C ASN A 99 3.73 -7.47 8.57
N TYR A 100 4.76 -6.68 8.87
CA TYR A 100 6.14 -7.16 8.86
C TYR A 100 6.39 -8.33 9.84
N LYS A 101 5.63 -8.43 10.94
CA LYS A 101 5.73 -9.55 11.89
C LYS A 101 5.32 -10.88 11.23
N ASP A 102 4.31 -10.86 10.35
CA ASP A 102 3.94 -12.03 9.55
C ASP A 102 5.03 -12.37 8.53
N THR A 103 5.64 -11.37 7.92
CA THR A 103 6.76 -11.55 6.99
C THR A 103 7.95 -12.23 7.64
N VAL A 104 8.37 -11.77 8.83
CA VAL A 104 9.46 -12.41 9.58
C VAL A 104 9.15 -13.88 9.87
N ARG A 105 7.91 -14.18 10.28
CA ARG A 105 7.46 -15.57 10.50
C ARG A 105 7.54 -16.40 9.20
N ARG A 106 7.00 -15.89 8.09
CA ARG A 106 7.00 -16.62 6.81
C ARG A 106 8.41 -16.82 6.28
N ALA A 107 9.30 -15.85 6.43
CA ALA A 107 10.71 -15.99 6.07
C ALA A 107 11.37 -17.13 6.85
N ALA A 108 11.14 -17.23 8.16
CA ALA A 108 11.64 -18.35 8.95
C ALA A 108 11.06 -19.71 8.49
N THR A 109 9.75 -19.78 8.20
CA THR A 109 9.11 -21.00 7.69
C THR A 109 9.62 -21.42 6.30
N ALA A 110 9.92 -20.45 5.43
CA ALA A 110 10.52 -20.72 4.12
C ALA A 110 11.95 -21.24 4.27
N ALA A 111 12.74 -20.64 5.17
CA ALA A 111 14.11 -21.05 5.44
C ALA A 111 14.21 -22.49 5.98
N ASP A 112 13.22 -22.98 6.75
CA ASP A 112 13.16 -24.39 7.19
C ASP A 112 13.10 -25.41 6.02
N GLN A 113 12.80 -24.94 4.80
CA GLN A 113 12.76 -25.74 3.57
C GLN A 113 13.82 -25.31 2.55
N ASP A 114 14.86 -24.59 3.00
CA ASP A 114 15.92 -24.03 2.14
C ASP A 114 15.37 -23.10 1.04
N LEU A 115 14.24 -22.43 1.29
CA LEU A 115 13.65 -21.43 0.38
C LEU A 115 14.01 -20.00 0.83
N HIS A 116 14.26 -19.12 -0.14
CA HIS A 116 14.49 -17.71 0.13
C HIS A 116 13.18 -16.92 0.19
N TYR A 117 13.13 -15.90 1.05
CA TYR A 117 11.95 -15.06 1.20
C TYR A 117 12.30 -13.57 1.10
N VAL A 118 11.69 -12.90 0.11
CA VAL A 118 11.88 -11.47 -0.16
C VAL A 118 10.55 -10.75 0.04
N ASP A 119 10.54 -9.68 0.82
CA ASP A 119 9.37 -8.82 0.97
C ASP A 119 9.57 -7.47 0.27
N VAL A 120 8.53 -7.00 -0.40
CA VAL A 120 8.59 -5.81 -1.25
C VAL A 120 7.45 -4.88 -0.89
N GLY A 121 7.76 -3.93 0.00
CA GLY A 121 6.89 -2.81 0.29
C GLY A 121 6.65 -1.97 -0.96
N THR A 122 5.43 -1.95 -1.51
CA THR A 122 5.14 -1.31 -2.81
C THR A 122 4.26 -0.06 -2.66
N SER A 123 4.62 1.05 -3.32
CA SER A 123 3.84 2.29 -3.40
C SER A 123 3.66 2.79 -4.85
N GLY A 124 2.65 3.62 -5.10
CA GLY A 124 2.34 4.21 -6.41
C GLY A 124 0.96 3.87 -6.97
N GLY A 125 0.29 2.87 -6.41
CA GLY A 125 -1.08 2.49 -6.79
C GLY A 125 -1.21 2.14 -8.28
N VAL A 126 -2.39 2.38 -8.86
CA VAL A 126 -2.67 2.04 -10.27
C VAL A 126 -1.80 2.79 -11.27
N TRP A 127 -1.28 3.96 -10.88
CA TRP A 127 -0.42 4.83 -11.69
C TRP A 127 0.98 4.26 -11.91
N GLY A 128 1.41 3.28 -11.09
CA GLY A 128 2.72 2.66 -11.25
C GLY A 128 2.91 1.92 -12.58
N LEU A 129 1.83 1.63 -13.33
CA LEU A 129 1.97 1.15 -14.72
C LEU A 129 2.70 2.18 -15.59
N ALA A 130 2.32 3.45 -15.48
CA ALA A 130 2.91 4.55 -16.23
C ALA A 130 4.19 5.05 -15.55
N GLU A 131 4.08 5.42 -14.27
CA GLU A 131 5.13 6.16 -13.54
C GLU A 131 6.18 5.25 -12.90
N GLY A 132 5.91 3.95 -12.76
CA GLY A 132 6.70 3.02 -11.95
C GLY A 132 6.32 3.01 -10.48
N TYR A 133 6.76 1.97 -9.76
CA TYR A 133 6.44 1.73 -8.37
C TYR A 133 7.58 2.11 -7.44
N SER A 134 7.28 2.72 -6.29
CA SER A 134 8.27 2.82 -5.22
C SER A 134 8.35 1.50 -4.47
N MET A 135 9.53 0.87 -4.39
CA MET A 135 9.70 -0.47 -3.82
C MET A 135 10.78 -0.50 -2.74
N MET A 136 10.40 -0.92 -1.54
CA MET A 136 11.29 -1.13 -0.40
C MET A 136 11.51 -2.63 -0.22
N VAL A 137 12.71 -3.12 -0.52
CA VAL A 137 12.98 -4.56 -0.64
C VAL A 137 13.73 -5.08 0.59
N GLY A 138 13.12 -6.02 1.31
CA GLY A 138 13.73 -6.78 2.40
C GLY A 138 14.07 -8.20 1.97
N GLY A 139 15.19 -8.74 2.45
CA GLY A 139 15.62 -10.11 2.13
C GLY A 139 17.11 -10.38 2.36
N GLU A 140 17.57 -11.54 1.93
CA GLU A 140 19.00 -11.82 1.79
C GLU A 140 19.58 -10.95 0.66
N GLU A 141 20.71 -10.29 0.90
CA GLU A 141 21.24 -9.24 0.03
C GLU A 141 21.58 -9.75 -1.39
N ASP A 142 22.19 -10.94 -1.49
CA ASP A 142 22.54 -11.59 -2.75
C ASP A 142 21.31 -12.07 -3.54
N VAL A 143 20.29 -12.57 -2.85
CA VAL A 143 18.99 -12.93 -3.43
C VAL A 143 18.30 -11.69 -3.99
N VAL A 144 18.27 -10.60 -3.21
CA VAL A 144 17.70 -9.32 -3.65
C VAL A 144 18.47 -8.77 -4.85
N GLN A 145 19.80 -8.82 -4.82
CA GLN A 145 20.64 -8.36 -5.93
C GLN A 145 20.36 -9.16 -7.21
N ARG A 146 20.15 -10.48 -7.12
CA ARG A 146 19.75 -11.30 -8.25
C ARG A 146 18.41 -10.88 -8.85
N LEU A 147 17.48 -10.41 -8.04
CA LEU A 147 16.16 -9.93 -8.47
C LEU A 147 16.18 -8.46 -8.96
N SER A 148 17.31 -7.74 -8.88
CA SER A 148 17.39 -6.32 -9.25
C SER A 148 16.78 -5.97 -10.60
N PRO A 149 16.96 -6.76 -11.68
CA PRO A 149 16.38 -6.40 -12.97
C PRO A 149 14.84 -6.34 -12.96
N ILE A 150 14.18 -7.11 -12.09
CA ILE A 150 12.72 -7.06 -11.92
C ILE A 150 12.33 -5.73 -11.25
N PHE A 151 13.06 -5.33 -10.20
CA PHE A 151 12.81 -4.06 -9.51
C PHE A 151 13.12 -2.86 -10.39
N GLU A 152 14.22 -2.88 -11.13
CA GLU A 152 14.62 -1.82 -12.08
C GLU A 152 13.53 -1.56 -13.13
N THR A 153 12.92 -2.64 -13.66
CA THR A 153 11.81 -2.55 -14.63
C THR A 153 10.52 -2.03 -13.98
N LEU A 154 10.19 -2.49 -12.77
CA LEU A 154 8.97 -2.08 -12.07
C LEU A 154 9.05 -0.65 -11.52
N ALA A 155 10.24 -0.17 -11.17
CA ALA A 155 10.45 1.14 -10.60
C ALA A 155 10.35 2.28 -11.65
N PRO A 156 10.32 3.56 -11.22
CA PRO A 156 10.36 4.70 -12.15
C PRO A 156 11.63 4.75 -13.02
N GLY A 157 12.66 3.98 -12.67
CA GLY A 157 13.85 3.76 -13.49
C GLY A 157 14.84 2.85 -12.76
N ALA A 158 15.90 2.43 -13.47
CA ALA A 158 16.85 1.44 -12.96
C ALA A 158 17.56 1.88 -11.66
N ASP A 159 17.83 3.17 -11.50
CA ASP A 159 18.57 3.75 -10.38
C ASP A 159 17.69 4.55 -9.41
N ARG A 160 16.37 4.46 -9.54
CA ARG A 160 15.43 5.34 -8.81
C ARG A 160 14.17 4.62 -8.36
N GLY A 161 13.70 4.97 -7.17
CA GLY A 161 12.41 4.52 -6.64
C GLY A 161 12.40 3.09 -6.12
N TRP A 162 13.51 2.36 -6.10
CA TRP A 162 13.60 1.08 -5.41
C TRP A 162 14.93 0.96 -4.65
N GLY A 163 14.99 0.07 -3.65
CA GLY A 163 16.24 -0.23 -2.95
C GLY A 163 16.14 -1.33 -1.91
N TYR A 164 17.29 -1.94 -1.62
CA TYR A 164 17.47 -2.86 -0.49
C TYR A 164 17.41 -2.07 0.83
N VAL A 165 16.57 -2.52 1.76
CA VAL A 165 16.37 -1.83 3.05
C VAL A 165 16.69 -2.69 4.27
N GLY A 166 17.13 -3.93 4.08
CA GLY A 166 17.55 -4.82 5.15
C GLY A 166 17.04 -6.26 5.00
N PRO A 167 17.10 -7.07 6.06
CA PRO A 167 16.69 -8.47 6.04
C PRO A 167 15.18 -8.63 5.83
N SER A 168 14.70 -9.86 5.63
CA SER A 168 13.28 -10.15 5.45
C SER A 168 12.43 -9.56 6.58
N GLY A 169 11.38 -8.83 6.22
CA GLY A 169 10.54 -8.01 7.10
C GLY A 169 10.83 -6.51 7.01
N ALA A 170 12.05 -6.12 6.63
CA ALA A 170 12.43 -4.70 6.57
C ALA A 170 11.67 -3.93 5.48
N GLY A 171 11.42 -4.54 4.32
CA GLY A 171 10.69 -3.92 3.21
C GLY A 171 9.26 -3.53 3.60
N HIS A 172 8.51 -4.49 4.15
CA HIS A 172 7.17 -4.26 4.66
C HIS A 172 7.16 -3.33 5.88
N PHE A 173 8.16 -3.38 6.75
CA PHE A 173 8.28 -2.45 7.86
C PHE A 173 8.43 -1.00 7.37
N VAL A 174 9.35 -0.75 6.43
CA VAL A 174 9.54 0.59 5.85
C VAL A 174 8.27 1.05 5.15
N LYS A 175 7.58 0.17 4.42
CA LYS A 175 6.31 0.49 3.76
C LYS A 175 5.17 0.79 4.74
N MET A 176 5.09 0.05 5.85
CA MET A 176 4.14 0.32 6.92
C MET A 176 4.33 1.74 7.46
N VAL A 177 5.57 2.12 7.81
CA VAL A 177 5.89 3.48 8.28
C VAL A 177 5.61 4.53 7.20
N HIS A 178 5.91 4.25 5.92
CA HIS A 178 5.53 5.12 4.80
C HIS A 178 4.02 5.41 4.81
N ASN A 179 3.15 4.41 4.99
CA ASN A 179 1.71 4.65 5.06
C ASN A 179 1.28 5.41 6.34
N GLY A 180 1.97 5.22 7.46
CA GLY A 180 1.76 6.07 8.64
C GLY A 180 2.06 7.55 8.37
N ILE A 181 3.16 7.84 7.69
CA ILE A 181 3.52 9.22 7.28
C ILE A 181 2.49 9.78 6.31
N GLU A 182 2.05 8.97 5.33
CA GLU A 182 1.00 9.33 4.38
C GLU A 182 -0.29 9.77 5.10
N TYR A 183 -0.70 9.08 6.16
CA TYR A 183 -1.89 9.47 6.95
C TYR A 183 -1.72 10.85 7.56
N GLY A 184 -0.55 11.15 8.13
CA GLY A 184 -0.26 12.46 8.72
C GLY A 184 -0.30 13.59 7.69
N ILE A 185 0.27 13.37 6.50
CA ILE A 185 0.26 14.36 5.41
C ILE A 185 -1.17 14.60 4.89
N MET A 186 -1.92 13.51 4.67
CA MET A 186 -3.32 13.61 4.22
C MET A 186 -4.18 14.40 5.20
N GLU A 187 -4.05 14.13 6.50
CA GLU A 187 -4.80 14.85 7.54
C GLU A 187 -4.44 16.34 7.54
N ALA A 188 -3.15 16.68 7.46
CA ALA A 188 -2.71 18.07 7.43
C ALA A 188 -3.26 18.84 6.22
N TYR A 189 -3.35 18.21 5.04
CA TYR A 189 -4.04 18.83 3.90
C TYR A 189 -5.53 19.00 4.18
N ALA A 190 -6.21 17.97 4.67
CA ALA A 190 -7.65 18.02 4.96
C ALA A 190 -8.00 19.15 5.94
N GLU A 191 -7.29 19.24 7.08
CA GLU A 191 -7.45 20.31 8.05
C GLU A 191 -7.18 21.70 7.43
N GLY A 192 -6.14 21.81 6.60
CA GLY A 192 -5.79 23.06 5.93
C GLY A 192 -6.87 23.55 4.96
N PHE A 193 -7.41 22.65 4.13
CA PHE A 193 -8.50 22.97 3.21
C PHE A 193 -9.80 23.29 3.93
N GLU A 194 -10.12 22.62 5.04
CA GLU A 194 -11.27 22.95 5.89
C GLU A 194 -11.14 24.38 6.47
N ILE A 195 -9.95 24.77 6.94
CA ILE A 195 -9.69 26.13 7.44
C ILE A 195 -9.89 27.17 6.32
N LEU A 196 -9.41 26.90 5.10
CA LEU A 196 -9.63 27.79 3.95
C LEU A 196 -11.13 27.90 3.64
N LYS A 197 -11.84 26.77 3.60
CA LYS A 197 -13.27 26.71 3.32
C LYS A 197 -14.10 27.48 4.33
N ALA A 198 -13.77 27.37 5.62
CA ALA A 198 -14.46 28.04 6.71
C ALA A 198 -14.32 29.58 6.67
N LYS A 199 -13.37 30.12 5.90
CA LYS A 199 -13.14 31.57 5.78
C LYS A 199 -13.97 32.18 4.63
N GLU A 200 -15.29 32.19 4.81
CA GLU A 200 -16.28 32.64 3.81
C GLU A 200 -16.05 34.08 3.29
N GLU A 201 -15.50 34.97 4.12
CA GLU A 201 -15.25 36.39 3.79
C GLU A 201 -14.42 36.61 2.52
N PHE A 202 -13.59 35.63 2.12
CA PHE A 202 -12.70 35.75 0.98
C PHE A 202 -13.21 35.04 -0.28
N ALA A 203 -14.30 34.27 -0.20
CA ALA A 203 -14.86 33.51 -1.33
C ALA A 203 -13.76 32.76 -2.13
N LEU A 204 -12.93 31.99 -1.42
CA LEU A 204 -11.73 31.37 -1.99
C LEU A 204 -12.07 30.27 -3.01
N ASP A 205 -11.32 30.25 -4.10
CA ASP A 205 -11.29 29.15 -5.07
C ASP A 205 -10.27 28.10 -4.61
N LEU A 206 -10.75 27.01 -4.00
CA LEU A 206 -9.90 25.98 -3.40
C LEU A 206 -9.14 25.19 -4.46
N HIS A 207 -9.75 24.95 -5.63
CA HIS A 207 -9.06 24.28 -6.73
C HIS A 207 -7.89 25.13 -7.24
N ASN A 208 -8.13 26.42 -7.52
CA ASN A 208 -7.06 27.30 -7.98
C ASN A 208 -5.92 27.44 -6.95
N ILE A 209 -6.24 27.45 -5.65
CA ILE A 209 -5.22 27.43 -4.59
C ILE A 209 -4.41 26.13 -4.62
N ALA A 210 -5.07 24.98 -4.75
CA ALA A 210 -4.40 23.69 -4.87
C ALA A 210 -3.47 23.67 -6.11
N GLU A 211 -3.93 24.18 -7.26
CA GLU A 211 -3.13 24.31 -8.48
C GLU A 211 -1.88 25.17 -8.29
N ILE A 212 -2.00 26.32 -7.62
CA ILE A 212 -0.84 27.18 -7.31
C ILE A 212 0.17 26.41 -6.46
N TRP A 213 -0.28 25.61 -5.51
CA TRP A 213 0.61 24.87 -4.61
C TRP A 213 1.29 23.66 -5.23
N ARG A 214 0.78 23.12 -6.35
CA ARG A 214 1.43 22.01 -7.07
C ARG A 214 2.81 22.39 -7.62
N TYR A 215 3.03 23.68 -7.88
CA TYR A 215 4.24 24.17 -8.54
C TYR A 215 5.02 25.14 -7.67
N GLY A 216 6.30 24.85 -7.44
CA GLY A 216 7.21 25.73 -6.68
C GLY A 216 6.99 25.80 -5.17
N SER A 217 5.84 25.35 -4.65
CA SER A 217 5.56 25.31 -3.22
C SER A 217 6.42 24.28 -2.47
N VAL A 218 6.66 24.53 -1.18
CA VAL A 218 7.34 23.61 -0.26
C VAL A 218 6.48 22.37 0.01
N ILE A 219 5.15 22.52 0.02
CA ILE A 219 4.20 21.44 0.33
C ILE A 219 3.74 20.70 -0.93
N ARG A 220 4.48 20.76 -2.05
CA ARG A 220 4.12 20.00 -3.25
C ARG A 220 4.28 18.50 -3.01
N SER A 221 3.30 17.70 -3.44
CA SER A 221 3.34 16.24 -3.33
C SER A 221 2.31 15.62 -4.28
N TRP A 222 2.42 14.32 -4.53
CA TRP A 222 1.41 13.60 -5.32
C TRP A 222 0.03 13.62 -4.63
N LEU A 223 -0.02 13.60 -3.30
CA LEU A 223 -1.29 13.75 -2.57
C LEU A 223 -1.97 15.08 -2.87
N LEU A 224 -1.19 16.16 -2.98
CA LEU A 224 -1.71 17.47 -3.37
C LEU A 224 -2.20 17.49 -4.83
N ASP A 225 -1.51 16.79 -5.74
CA ASP A 225 -1.99 16.63 -7.12
C ASP A 225 -3.36 15.94 -7.16
N LEU A 226 -3.56 14.89 -6.36
CA LEU A 226 -4.84 14.20 -6.22
C LEU A 226 -5.91 15.08 -5.59
N THR A 227 -5.56 15.87 -4.56
CA THR A 227 -6.48 16.84 -3.95
C THR A 227 -6.93 17.88 -4.96
N SER A 228 -6.02 18.42 -5.77
CA SER A 228 -6.36 19.41 -6.79
C SER A 228 -7.29 18.82 -7.86
N ALA A 229 -7.03 17.58 -8.30
CA ALA A 229 -7.87 16.88 -9.26
C ALA A 229 -9.30 16.67 -8.73
N ALA A 230 -9.46 16.28 -7.46
CA ALA A 230 -10.77 16.13 -6.84
C ALA A 230 -11.53 17.47 -6.76
N LEU A 231 -10.84 18.55 -6.35
CA LEU A 231 -11.44 19.89 -6.27
C LEU A 231 -11.76 20.49 -7.64
N ALA A 232 -11.09 20.06 -8.71
CA ALA A 232 -11.41 20.46 -10.08
C ALA A 232 -12.78 19.93 -10.52
N GLU A 233 -13.16 18.74 -10.05
CA GLU A 233 -14.46 18.12 -10.33
C GLU A 233 -15.57 18.79 -9.51
N ASP A 234 -15.35 18.95 -8.19
CA ASP A 234 -16.28 19.61 -7.28
C ASP A 234 -15.56 20.18 -6.05
N GLN A 235 -15.62 21.50 -5.86
CA GLN A 235 -15.01 22.16 -4.70
C GLN A 235 -15.82 21.99 -3.40
N GLU A 236 -17.09 21.60 -3.50
CA GLU A 236 -17.94 21.31 -2.34
C GLU A 236 -17.82 19.85 -1.89
N LEU A 237 -17.27 18.96 -2.74
CA LEU A 237 -17.20 17.52 -2.52
C LEU A 237 -18.56 16.91 -2.11
N GLY A 238 -19.66 17.41 -2.69
CA GLY A 238 -21.02 17.18 -2.21
C GLY A 238 -21.50 15.72 -2.31
N ASP A 239 -20.92 14.94 -3.23
CA ASP A 239 -21.22 13.52 -3.39
C ASP A 239 -20.37 12.61 -2.47
N ILE A 240 -19.44 13.18 -1.70
CA ILE A 240 -18.54 12.43 -0.82
C ILE A 240 -19.02 12.53 0.63
N LYS A 241 -19.38 11.38 1.22
CA LYS A 241 -19.57 11.31 2.68
C LYS A 241 -18.22 11.49 3.38
N GLY A 242 -18.15 12.37 4.38
CA GLY A 242 -16.98 12.55 5.26
C GLY A 242 -16.73 11.34 6.19
N TRP A 243 -16.47 10.18 5.60
CA TRP A 243 -16.21 8.90 6.26
C TRP A 243 -14.94 8.31 5.64
N VAL A 244 -13.92 8.04 6.46
CA VAL A 244 -12.59 7.65 5.95
C VAL A 244 -12.22 6.26 6.45
N ALA A 245 -12.08 5.30 5.53
CA ALA A 245 -11.60 3.95 5.83
C ALA A 245 -10.11 3.92 6.24
N ASP A 246 -9.67 2.80 6.82
CA ASP A 246 -8.25 2.45 6.96
C ASP A 246 -8.05 0.99 6.60
N SER A 247 -6.92 0.69 5.96
CA SER A 247 -6.52 -0.66 5.52
C SER A 247 -5.66 -1.41 6.56
N GLY A 248 -5.35 -0.77 7.69
CA GLY A 248 -4.65 -1.36 8.84
C GLY A 248 -3.23 -0.84 9.07
N GLU A 249 -2.52 -0.37 8.04
CA GLU A 249 -1.11 0.02 8.11
C GLU A 249 -0.88 1.21 9.06
N GLY A 250 -1.81 2.17 9.09
CA GLY A 250 -1.78 3.26 10.06
C GLY A 250 -1.90 2.77 11.51
N ARG A 251 -2.70 1.73 11.76
CA ARG A 251 -2.81 1.10 13.09
C ARG A 251 -1.50 0.42 13.48
N TRP A 252 -0.95 -0.38 12.57
CA TRP A 252 0.30 -1.09 12.82
C TRP A 252 1.45 -0.12 13.10
N THR A 253 1.52 1.01 12.38
CA THR A 253 2.52 2.05 12.65
C THR A 253 2.40 2.64 14.04
N VAL A 254 1.17 2.95 14.50
CA VAL A 254 0.94 3.49 15.86
C VAL A 254 1.27 2.45 16.93
N PHE A 255 0.89 1.19 16.73
CA PHE A 255 1.25 0.12 17.66
C PHE A 255 2.76 -0.08 17.75
N GLU A 256 3.45 -0.04 16.61
CA GLU A 256 4.90 -0.16 16.58
C GLU A 256 5.59 1.02 17.29
N ALA A 257 5.09 2.24 17.11
CA ALA A 257 5.60 3.41 17.82
C ALA A 257 5.47 3.25 19.35
N ILE A 258 4.37 2.65 19.82
CA ILE A 258 4.17 2.32 21.24
C ILE A 258 5.14 1.22 21.68
N ASP A 259 5.23 0.11 20.92
CA ASP A 259 6.11 -1.02 21.22
C ASP A 259 7.59 -0.59 21.33
N GLN A 260 8.00 0.44 20.59
CA GLN A 260 9.37 0.98 20.58
C GLN A 260 9.59 2.17 21.54
N ASP A 261 8.58 2.61 22.30
CA ASP A 261 8.63 3.83 23.11
C ASP A 261 8.98 5.11 22.29
N VAL A 262 8.54 5.19 21.03
CA VAL A 262 8.79 6.32 20.12
C VAL A 262 7.55 7.21 19.99
N PRO A 263 7.62 8.51 20.34
CA PRO A 263 6.48 9.41 20.18
C PRO A 263 6.09 9.65 18.71
N ALA A 264 4.84 9.30 18.34
CA ALA A 264 4.29 9.52 17.00
C ALA A 264 2.96 10.32 17.02
N PRO A 265 2.92 11.55 17.58
CA PRO A 265 1.66 12.28 17.84
C PRO A 265 0.88 12.61 16.57
N VAL A 266 1.54 13.04 15.49
CA VAL A 266 0.88 13.41 14.22
C VAL A 266 0.21 12.19 13.56
N ILE A 267 0.96 11.10 13.44
CA ILE A 267 0.44 9.84 12.85
C ILE A 267 -0.69 9.29 13.72
N THR A 268 -0.52 9.31 15.04
CA THR A 268 -1.57 8.85 15.98
C THR A 268 -2.84 9.66 15.85
N LEU A 269 -2.74 11.00 15.83
CA LEU A 269 -3.90 11.88 15.70
C LEU A 269 -4.61 11.66 14.36
N SER A 270 -3.88 11.58 13.24
CA SER A 270 -4.47 11.34 11.92
C SER A 270 -5.27 10.02 11.87
N LEU A 271 -4.79 8.97 12.55
CA LEU A 271 -5.53 7.73 12.69
C LEU A 271 -6.81 7.91 13.52
N LEU A 272 -6.73 8.65 14.64
CA LEU A 272 -7.89 8.91 15.49
C LEU A 272 -8.96 9.75 14.78
N MET A 273 -8.56 10.72 13.95
CA MET A 273 -9.50 11.53 13.15
C MET A 273 -10.29 10.69 12.15
N ARG A 274 -9.68 9.65 11.58
CA ARG A 274 -10.41 8.63 10.81
C ARG A 274 -11.43 7.86 11.65
N PHE A 275 -11.22 7.66 12.95
CA PHE A 275 -12.22 7.01 13.80
C PHE A 275 -13.34 7.96 14.20
N VAL A 276 -13.03 9.26 14.35
CA VAL A 276 -14.03 10.31 14.57
C VAL A 276 -14.97 10.39 13.37
N SER A 277 -14.46 10.37 12.13
CA SER A 277 -15.28 10.43 10.91
C SER A 277 -16.24 9.25 10.71
N ARG A 278 -16.08 8.17 11.49
CA ARG A 278 -16.95 6.98 11.46
C ARG A 278 -18.01 6.98 12.55
N GLN A 279 -17.96 7.94 13.47
CA GLN A 279 -18.93 8.09 14.53
C GLN A 279 -19.93 9.17 14.12
N ASP A 280 -21.17 8.77 13.82
CA ASP A 280 -22.23 9.73 13.54
C ASP A 280 -22.51 10.63 14.77
N GLU A 281 -22.46 10.06 15.99
CA GLU A 281 -22.56 10.83 17.24
C GLU A 281 -21.68 10.24 18.36
N GLY A 282 -20.62 10.97 18.73
CA GLY A 282 -19.64 10.50 19.71
C GLY A 282 -20.17 10.48 21.15
N PHE A 283 -20.16 9.32 21.81
CA PHE A 283 -20.55 9.19 23.22
C PHE A 283 -19.71 10.07 24.16
N ALA A 284 -18.42 10.23 23.87
CA ALA A 284 -17.53 11.11 24.65
C ALA A 284 -18.05 12.56 24.68
N ALA A 285 -18.56 13.08 23.56
CA ALA A 285 -19.14 14.44 23.50
C ALA A 285 -20.41 14.55 24.35
N LYS A 286 -21.25 13.51 24.38
CA LYS A 286 -22.43 13.44 25.27
C LYS A 286 -22.04 13.48 26.74
N VAL A 287 -21.04 12.69 27.13
CA VAL A 287 -20.52 12.67 28.50
C VAL A 287 -19.93 14.04 28.87
N LEU A 288 -19.17 14.68 27.98
CA LEU A 288 -18.65 16.04 28.18
C LEU A 288 -19.77 17.07 28.37
N ALA A 289 -20.80 17.04 27.52
CA ALA A 289 -21.96 17.93 27.65
C ALA A 289 -22.71 17.70 28.97
N ALA A 290 -22.93 16.43 29.35
CA ALA A 290 -23.56 16.06 30.61
C ALA A 290 -22.73 16.52 31.82
N MET A 291 -21.41 16.30 31.83
CA MET A 291 -20.54 16.76 32.90
C MET A 291 -20.62 18.28 33.07
N ARG A 292 -20.49 19.04 31.98
CA ARG A 292 -20.62 20.51 31.99
C ARG A 292 -21.96 20.99 32.51
N ASN A 293 -23.03 20.27 32.19
CA ASN A 293 -24.35 20.56 32.75
C ASN A 293 -24.42 20.27 34.26
N GLN A 294 -23.92 19.12 34.69
CA GLN A 294 -24.00 18.68 36.09
C GLN A 294 -23.16 19.56 37.04
N PHE A 295 -21.92 19.88 36.70
CA PHE A 295 -21.07 20.68 37.60
C PHE A 295 -21.30 22.19 37.47
N GLY A 296 -21.68 22.67 36.27
CA GLY A 296 -21.68 24.11 35.94
C GLY A 296 -23.01 24.66 35.43
N GLY A 297 -24.06 23.84 35.33
CA GLY A 297 -25.37 24.27 34.83
C GLY A 297 -25.40 24.66 33.36
N HIS A 298 -24.36 24.33 32.57
CA HIS A 298 -24.30 24.69 31.15
C HIS A 298 -25.45 24.04 30.35
N ALA A 299 -26.04 24.80 29.43
CA ALA A 299 -27.13 24.31 28.58
C ALA A 299 -26.67 23.13 27.69
N VAL A 300 -27.56 22.15 27.51
CA VAL A 300 -27.35 20.96 26.69
C VAL A 300 -28.36 20.97 25.55
N LYS A 301 -27.90 20.72 24.31
CA LYS A 301 -28.78 20.47 23.17
C LYS A 301 -29.37 19.08 23.29
N ARG A 302 -30.70 18.95 23.15
CA ARG A 302 -31.38 17.64 23.16
C ARG A 302 -31.21 16.98 21.78
N ALA A 303 -31.13 15.65 21.77
CA ALA A 303 -31.23 14.89 20.52
C ALA A 303 -32.63 15.11 19.93
N GLU A 304 -32.70 15.33 18.62
CA GLU A 304 -33.95 15.39 17.86
C GLU A 304 -34.45 13.99 17.51
#